data_AF-A0A1F9RDQ6-F1
#
_entry.id   AF-A0A1F9RDQ6-F1
#
_cell.length_a   1.000
_cell.length_b   1.000
_cell.length_c   1.000
_cell.angle_alpha   90.00
_cell.angle_beta   90.00
_cell.angle_gamma   90.00
#
_symmetry.space_group_name_H-M   'P 1'
#
loop_
_entity.id
_entity.type
_entity.pdbx_description
1 polymer ?
#
loop_
_entity_poly.entity_id
_entity_poly.type
_entity_poly.pdbx_seq_one_letter_code
_entity_poly.pdbx_strand_id
1 'polypeptide(L)'
;MPDQQTLLLSAAVILAAGLAAYHFLRGPDELEESPRPGSDFEKFGVEIRLRDLFRLAVLLEEEGMALYLKLADMAVSPDTRKLCAKLAEDEVEHKQLFLDRLGRWRSLHPNRVTWPLFLEKVKAEGLYDDPPGGTATEKEMAAFAILQERRTVEFYRMFENSFPDAWRREKLKDLVEQERSHEQKLREAYPDIP
;
A
#
# COMPACT_ATOMS: atom_id res chain seq x y z
N MET A 1 -36.35 48.47 12.42
CA MET A 1 -34.95 48.06 12.21
C MET A 1 -34.73 46.78 13.01
N PRO A 2 -34.23 45.69 12.41
CA PRO A 2 -33.99 44.46 13.17
C PRO A 2 -32.95 44.71 14.26
N ASP A 3 -33.20 44.19 15.46
CA ASP A 3 -32.33 44.34 16.63
C ASP A 3 -31.01 43.58 16.40
N GLN A 4 -29.89 44.13 16.91
CA GLN A 4 -28.55 43.55 16.77
C GLN A 4 -28.50 42.10 17.28
N GLN A 5 -29.29 41.76 18.30
CA GLN A 5 -29.40 40.39 18.79
C GLN A 5 -29.99 39.43 17.75
N THR A 6 -31.02 39.86 17.01
CA THR A 6 -31.64 39.06 15.96
C THR A 6 -30.68 38.84 14.80
N LEU A 7 -29.90 39.86 14.42
CA LEU A 7 -28.87 39.76 13.39
C LEU A 7 -27.74 38.79 13.78
N LEU A 8 -27.26 38.86 15.04
CA LEU A 8 -26.22 37.96 15.56
C LEU A 8 -26.69 36.50 15.65
N LEU A 9 -27.92 36.26 16.10
CA LEU A 9 -28.53 34.93 16.13
C LEU A 9 -28.68 34.35 14.72
N SER A 10 -29.12 35.14 13.75
CA SER A 10 -29.20 34.67 12.35
C SER A 10 -27.83 34.38 11.75
N ALA A 11 -26.80 35.18 12.06
CA ALA A 11 -25.44 34.92 11.59
C ALA A 11 -24.85 33.63 12.19
N ALA A 12 -25.07 33.37 13.49
CA ALA A 12 -24.63 32.15 14.15
C ALA A 12 -25.30 30.89 13.60
N VAL A 13 -26.61 30.96 13.30
CA VAL A 13 -27.36 29.85 12.70
C VAL A 13 -26.88 29.55 11.28
N ILE A 14 -26.59 30.57 10.47
CA ILE A 14 -26.05 30.40 9.12
C ILE A 14 -24.64 29.78 9.17
N LEU A 15 -23.78 30.21 10.10
CA LEU A 15 -22.45 29.63 10.31
C LEU A 15 -22.52 28.16 10.74
N ALA A 16 -23.41 27.84 11.70
CA ALA A 16 -23.61 26.47 12.15
C ALA A 16 -24.17 25.56 11.04
N ALA A 17 -25.13 26.06 10.25
CA ALA A 17 -25.65 25.34 9.09
C ALA A 17 -24.59 25.15 7.99
N GLY A 18 -23.75 26.16 7.76
CA GLY A 18 -22.62 26.08 6.84
C GLY A 18 -21.56 25.06 7.27
N LEU A 19 -21.22 25.02 8.56
CA LEU A 19 -20.31 24.02 9.15
C LEU A 19 -20.90 22.61 9.10
N ALA A 20 -22.18 22.46 9.44
CA ALA A 20 -22.85 21.16 9.37
C ALA A 20 -22.95 20.66 7.92
N ALA A 21 -23.31 21.52 6.97
CA ALA A 21 -23.31 21.19 5.54
C ALA A 21 -21.90 20.86 5.04
N TYR A 22 -20.88 21.60 5.49
CA TYR A 22 -19.49 21.32 5.17
C TYR A 22 -19.04 19.95 5.68
N HIS A 23 -19.35 19.60 6.93
CA HIS A 23 -19.05 18.28 7.51
C HIS A 23 -19.90 17.15 6.93
N PHE A 24 -21.12 17.44 6.47
CA PHE A 24 -21.98 16.46 5.82
C PHE A 24 -21.57 16.19 4.37
N LEU A 25 -21.12 17.23 3.65
CA LEU A 25 -20.61 17.11 2.28
C LEU A 25 -19.18 16.58 2.25
N ARG A 26 -18.39 16.87 3.28
CA ARG A 26 -17.06 16.32 3.50
C ARG A 26 -17.23 15.03 4.31
N GLY A 27 -17.58 13.94 3.62
CA GLY A 27 -17.64 12.60 4.22
C GLY A 27 -16.39 12.30 5.05
N PRO A 28 -16.45 11.35 6.01
CA PRO A 28 -15.33 11.03 6.88
C PRO A 28 -14.06 10.84 6.03
N ASP A 29 -12.97 11.46 6.45
CA ASP A 29 -11.70 11.41 5.72
C ASP A 29 -11.14 9.99 5.90
N GLU A 30 -11.63 9.03 5.11
CA GLU A 30 -11.34 7.59 5.21
C GLU A 30 -9.83 7.32 5.25
N LEU A 31 -9.01 8.19 4.67
CA LEU A 31 -7.55 8.13 4.72
C LEU A 31 -6.91 8.48 6.07
N GLU A 32 -7.62 9.20 6.94
CA GLU A 32 -7.22 9.50 8.31
C GLU A 32 -7.63 8.37 9.27
N GLU A 33 -8.29 7.32 8.78
CA GLU A 33 -8.57 6.13 9.59
C GLU A 33 -7.27 5.56 10.14
N SER A 34 -7.26 5.29 11.45
CA SER A 34 -6.21 4.52 12.10
C SER A 34 -6.54 3.03 12.04
N PRO A 35 -5.52 2.15 12.07
CA PRO A 35 -5.74 0.72 12.22
C PRO A 35 -6.63 0.41 13.43
N ARG A 36 -7.41 -0.67 13.35
CA ARG A 36 -8.17 -1.17 14.50
C ARG A 36 -7.25 -1.42 15.70
N PRO A 37 -7.70 -1.10 16.94
CA PRO A 37 -7.00 -1.51 18.14
C PRO A 37 -6.82 -3.04 18.20
N GLY A 38 -5.67 -3.50 18.68
CA GLY A 38 -5.27 -4.89 18.72
C GLY A 38 -4.88 -5.50 17.37
N SER A 39 -4.70 -4.68 16.33
CA SER A 39 -4.30 -5.19 15.00
C SER A 39 -2.79 -5.34 14.86
N ASP A 40 -2.35 -6.10 13.85
CA ASP A 40 -0.93 -6.40 13.63
C ASP A 40 -0.06 -5.15 13.41
N PHE A 41 -0.66 -4.00 13.03
CA PHE A 41 0.07 -2.74 12.89
C PHE A 41 0.41 -2.05 14.22
N GLU A 42 -0.18 -2.45 15.34
CA GLU A 42 0.20 -1.89 16.65
C GLU A 42 1.66 -2.19 16.99
N LYS A 43 2.20 -3.31 16.50
CA LYS A 43 3.59 -3.70 16.74
C LYS A 43 4.61 -2.69 16.22
N PHE A 44 4.24 -1.87 15.23
CA PHE A 44 5.13 -0.84 14.70
C PHE A 44 5.29 0.35 15.66
N GLY A 45 4.37 0.55 16.60
CA GLY A 45 4.48 1.57 17.66
C GLY A 45 4.53 3.03 17.15
N VAL A 46 4.12 3.25 15.90
CA VAL A 46 4.06 4.58 15.27
C VAL A 46 2.61 4.88 14.92
N GLU A 47 2.20 6.13 15.12
CA GLU A 47 0.89 6.60 14.67
C GLU A 47 0.87 6.61 13.13
N ILE A 48 0.19 5.61 12.55
CA ILE A 48 0.01 5.47 11.11
C ILE A 48 -1.46 5.66 10.72
N ARG A 49 -1.67 6.16 9.51
CA ARG A 49 -2.98 6.38 8.91
C ARG A 49 -3.15 5.47 7.70
N LEU A 50 -4.39 5.23 7.27
CA LEU A 50 -4.71 4.43 6.09
C LEU A 50 -3.90 4.86 4.85
N ARG A 51 -3.70 6.17 4.68
CA ARG A 51 -2.86 6.72 3.61
C ARG A 51 -1.41 6.28 3.66
N ASP A 52 -0.84 6.07 4.84
CA ASP A 52 0.54 5.63 4.99
C ASP A 52 0.67 4.17 4.52
N LEU A 53 -0.36 3.35 4.76
CA LEU A 53 -0.41 2.00 4.22
C LEU A 53 -0.57 1.97 2.71
N PHE A 54 -1.39 2.85 2.11
CA PHE A 54 -1.44 2.97 0.65
C PHE A 54 -0.12 3.45 0.06
N ARG A 55 0.60 4.35 0.73
CA ARG A 55 1.95 4.77 0.27
C ARG A 55 2.95 3.65 0.38
N LEU A 56 2.88 2.84 1.43
CA LEU A 56 3.73 1.66 1.58
C LEU A 56 3.41 0.64 0.49
N ALA A 57 2.13 0.39 0.20
CA ALA A 57 1.73 -0.48 -0.90
C ALA A 57 2.30 0.02 -2.24
N VAL A 58 2.16 1.31 -2.56
CA VAL A 58 2.78 1.90 -3.76
C VAL A 58 4.29 1.66 -3.80
N LEU A 59 4.99 1.84 -2.68
CA LEU A 59 6.44 1.61 -2.60
C LEU A 59 6.78 0.14 -2.89
N LEU A 60 6.06 -0.81 -2.27
CA LEU A 60 6.27 -2.24 -2.47
C LEU A 60 6.07 -2.63 -3.94
N GLU A 61 5.02 -2.13 -4.60
CA GLU A 61 4.76 -2.46 -6.01
C GLU A 61 5.80 -1.81 -6.96
N GLU A 62 6.30 -0.62 -6.61
CA GLU A 62 7.40 0.01 -7.38
C GLU A 62 8.68 -0.81 -7.31
N GLU A 63 8.97 -1.37 -6.14
CA GLU A 63 10.15 -2.20 -5.90
C GLU A 63 9.98 -3.59 -6.49
N GLY A 64 8.78 -4.18 -6.43
CA GLY A 64 8.40 -5.41 -7.12
C GLY A 64 8.58 -5.27 -8.64
N MET A 65 8.04 -4.20 -9.23
CA MET A 65 8.22 -3.89 -10.65
C MET A 65 9.71 -3.79 -11.02
N ALA A 66 10.50 -3.03 -10.25
CA ALA A 66 11.93 -2.87 -10.51
C ALA A 66 12.69 -4.19 -10.39
N LEU A 67 12.31 -5.03 -9.42
CA LEU A 67 12.85 -6.36 -9.21
C LEU A 67 12.58 -7.27 -10.40
N TYR A 68 11.34 -7.31 -10.88
CA TYR A 68 10.94 -8.11 -12.02
C TYR A 68 11.59 -7.69 -13.33
N LEU A 69 11.73 -6.38 -13.58
CA LEU A 69 12.46 -5.88 -14.75
C LEU A 69 13.93 -6.31 -14.70
N LYS A 70 14.58 -6.19 -13.54
CA LYS A 70 15.96 -6.65 -13.35
C LYS A 70 16.07 -8.17 -13.57
N LEU A 71 15.12 -8.96 -13.08
CA LEU A 71 15.13 -10.41 -13.27
C LEU A 71 14.90 -10.79 -14.75
N ALA A 72 14.02 -10.07 -15.46
CA ALA A 72 13.82 -10.25 -16.89
C ALA A 72 15.10 -10.00 -17.71
N ASP A 73 15.87 -8.97 -17.36
CA ASP A 73 17.15 -8.64 -18.00
C ASP A 73 18.22 -9.72 -17.74
N MET A 74 18.19 -10.34 -16.55
CA MET A 74 19.11 -11.40 -16.17
C MET A 74 18.72 -12.77 -16.71
N ALA A 75 17.44 -12.99 -17.02
CA ALA A 75 16.89 -14.28 -17.36
C ALA A 75 17.52 -14.89 -18.62
N VAL A 76 18.16 -16.06 -18.44
CA VAL A 76 18.71 -16.86 -19.54
C VAL A 76 17.60 -17.45 -20.41
N SER A 77 16.52 -17.93 -19.78
CA SER A 77 15.38 -18.52 -20.48
C SER A 77 14.47 -17.44 -21.07
N PRO A 78 14.11 -17.52 -22.37
CA PRO A 78 13.14 -16.61 -22.98
C PRO A 78 11.76 -16.63 -22.29
N ASP A 79 11.33 -17.79 -21.80
CA ASP A 79 10.04 -17.95 -21.12
C ASP A 79 10.06 -17.24 -19.77
N THR A 80 11.16 -17.39 -19.02
CA THR A 80 11.35 -16.71 -17.73
C THR A 80 11.45 -15.19 -17.91
N ARG A 81 12.13 -14.72 -18.96
CA ARG A 81 12.15 -13.30 -19.32
C ARG A 81 10.74 -12.76 -19.57
N LYS A 82 9.94 -13.49 -20.35
CA LYS A 82 8.56 -13.11 -20.66
C LYS A 82 7.69 -13.13 -19.41
N LEU A 83 7.86 -14.13 -18.54
CA LEU A 83 7.16 -14.19 -17.25
C LEU A 83 7.49 -12.97 -16.41
N CYS A 84 8.77 -12.66 -16.18
CA CYS A 84 9.17 -11.53 -15.34
C CYS A 84 8.69 -10.19 -15.93
N ALA A 85 8.74 -10.02 -17.24
CA ALA A 85 8.17 -8.84 -17.90
C ALA A 85 6.66 -8.73 -17.64
N LYS A 86 5.93 -9.85 -17.67
CA LYS A 86 4.50 -9.86 -17.37
C LYS A 86 4.20 -9.54 -15.91
N LEU A 87 4.96 -10.10 -14.97
CA LEU A 87 4.82 -9.80 -13.55
C LEU A 87 5.08 -8.31 -13.28
N ALA A 88 6.10 -7.71 -13.92
CA ALA A 88 6.32 -6.27 -13.83
C ALA A 88 5.14 -5.42 -14.35
N GLU A 89 4.39 -5.89 -15.35
CA GLU A 89 3.16 -5.22 -15.79
C GLU A 89 2.05 -5.35 -14.75
N ASP A 90 1.92 -6.52 -14.12
CA ASP A 90 0.90 -6.78 -13.09
C ASP A 90 1.15 -5.84 -11.87
N GLU A 91 2.40 -5.65 -11.46
CA GLU A 91 2.80 -4.67 -10.42
C GLU A 91 2.39 -3.23 -10.74
N VAL A 92 2.41 -2.84 -12.02
CA VAL A 92 1.95 -1.50 -12.44
C VAL A 92 0.45 -1.35 -12.20
N GLU A 93 -0.33 -2.39 -12.48
CA GLU A 93 -1.77 -2.38 -12.23
C GLU A 93 -2.08 -2.34 -10.73
N HIS A 94 -1.33 -3.09 -9.92
CA HIS A 94 -1.46 -3.07 -8.46
C HIS A 94 -1.11 -1.71 -7.87
N LYS A 95 0.01 -1.12 -8.32
CA LYS A 95 0.39 0.23 -7.92
C LYS A 95 -0.70 1.24 -8.24
N GLN A 96 -1.27 1.14 -9.45
CA GLN A 96 -2.30 2.06 -9.91
C GLN A 96 -3.55 1.99 -9.03
N LEU A 97 -3.92 0.80 -8.52
CA LEU A 97 -5.02 0.65 -7.57
C LEU A 97 -4.85 1.55 -6.33
N PHE A 98 -3.64 1.60 -5.77
CA PHE A 98 -3.34 2.41 -4.58
C PHE A 98 -3.16 3.89 -4.91
N LEU A 99 -2.57 4.22 -6.06
CA LEU A 99 -2.47 5.60 -6.55
C LEU A 99 -3.85 6.20 -6.85
N ASP A 100 -4.76 5.44 -7.45
CA ASP A 100 -6.15 5.84 -7.69
C ASP A 100 -6.88 6.14 -6.39
N ARG A 101 -6.52 5.43 -5.32
CA ARG A 101 -7.00 5.77 -3.98
C ARG A 101 -6.37 7.08 -3.56
N LEU A 102 -5.05 7.16 -3.41
CA LEU A 102 -4.36 8.38 -2.97
C LEU A 102 -4.76 9.65 -3.74
N GLY A 103 -4.94 9.54 -5.06
CA GLY A 103 -5.30 10.63 -5.97
C GLY A 103 -6.73 11.16 -5.85
N ARG A 104 -7.64 10.43 -5.19
CA ARG A 104 -8.99 10.93 -4.85
C ARG A 104 -8.98 11.99 -3.75
N TRP A 105 -7.84 12.22 -3.11
CA TRP A 105 -7.70 13.15 -1.99
C TRP A 105 -6.70 14.27 -2.25
N ARG A 106 -6.78 15.32 -1.43
CA ARG A 106 -5.81 16.42 -1.47
C ARG A 106 -4.41 15.83 -1.20
N SER A 107 -3.43 16.17 -2.04
CA SER A 107 -2.05 15.71 -1.93
C SER A 107 -1.40 16.16 -0.62
N LEU A 108 -1.65 15.41 0.45
CA LEU A 108 -0.98 15.56 1.72
C LEU A 108 0.30 14.73 1.64
N HIS A 109 1.42 15.38 1.97
CA HIS A 109 2.72 14.72 1.98
C HIS A 109 2.78 13.75 3.19
N PRO A 110 3.59 12.69 3.12
CA PRO A 110 3.89 11.88 4.30
C PRO A 110 4.42 12.78 5.43
N ASN A 111 4.09 12.43 6.67
CA ASN A 111 4.66 13.11 7.81
C ASN A 111 6.17 12.84 7.86
N ARG A 112 6.97 13.90 7.88
CA ARG A 112 8.44 13.82 7.78
C ARG A 112 9.13 13.10 8.94
N VAL A 113 8.46 12.94 10.08
CA VAL A 113 8.98 12.28 11.28
C VAL A 113 8.46 10.85 11.36
N THR A 114 7.15 10.64 11.24
CA THR A 114 6.57 9.30 11.43
C THR A 114 6.79 8.39 10.23
N TRP A 115 6.84 8.93 9.01
CA TRP A 115 7.02 8.12 7.80
C TRP A 115 8.37 7.37 7.75
N PRO A 116 9.53 8.01 7.96
CA PRO A 116 10.80 7.29 7.99
C PRO A 116 10.88 6.23 9.09
N LEU A 117 10.34 6.54 10.29
CA LEU A 117 10.29 5.59 11.40
C LEU A 117 9.41 4.39 11.08
N PHE A 118 8.28 4.62 10.43
CA PHE A 118 7.40 3.55 9.99
C PHE A 118 8.09 2.63 8.97
N LEU A 119 8.77 3.19 7.97
CA LEU A 119 9.54 2.40 6.99
C LEU A 119 10.67 1.59 7.66
N GLU A 120 11.39 2.19 8.60
CA GLU A 120 12.42 1.49 9.38
C GLU A 120 11.83 0.29 10.13
N LYS A 121 10.65 0.46 10.75
CA LYS A 121 9.97 -0.61 11.48
C LYS A 121 9.43 -1.70 10.56
N VAL A 122 8.85 -1.34 9.43
CA VAL A 122 8.38 -2.30 8.40
C VAL A 122 9.54 -3.16 7.91
N LYS A 123 10.69 -2.54 7.65
CA LYS A 123 11.92 -3.25 7.25
C LYS A 123 12.47 -4.13 8.38
N ALA A 124 12.49 -3.64 9.62
CA ALA A 124 12.94 -4.41 10.78
C ALA A 124 12.06 -5.65 11.07
N GLU A 125 10.77 -5.57 10.76
CA GLU A 125 9.82 -6.68 10.85
C GLU A 125 9.91 -7.64 9.66
N GLY A 126 10.76 -7.35 8.67
CA GLY A 126 11.00 -8.23 7.53
C GLY A 126 9.89 -8.27 6.49
N LEU A 127 8.98 -7.28 6.48
CA LEU A 127 7.95 -7.13 5.44
C LEU A 127 8.51 -6.54 4.13
N TYR A 128 9.70 -5.97 4.20
CA TYR A 128 10.40 -5.39 3.08
C TYR A 128 11.90 -5.43 3.35
N ASP A 129 12.73 -5.58 2.31
CA ASP A 129 14.19 -5.59 2.44
C ASP A 129 14.85 -5.10 1.15
N ASP A 130 16.13 -4.75 1.22
CA ASP A 130 16.85 -4.32 0.03
C ASP A 130 17.11 -5.52 -0.90
N PRO A 131 16.95 -5.35 -2.22
CA PRO A 131 17.27 -6.41 -3.17
C PRO A 131 18.76 -6.77 -3.13
N PRO A 132 19.13 -8.01 -3.53
CA PRO A 132 20.52 -8.40 -3.65
C PRO A 132 21.31 -7.42 -4.53
N GLY A 133 22.56 -7.17 -4.12
CA GLY A 133 23.44 -6.17 -4.73
C GLY A 133 23.78 -6.44 -6.21
N GLY A 134 24.56 -5.53 -6.81
CA GLY A 134 24.86 -5.56 -8.25
C GLY A 134 25.63 -6.80 -8.76
N THR A 135 26.17 -7.62 -7.86
CA THR A 135 26.87 -8.87 -8.19
C THR A 135 26.00 -10.12 -8.01
N ALA A 136 24.73 -9.97 -7.66
CA ALA A 136 23.83 -11.10 -7.46
C ALA A 136 23.60 -11.88 -8.76
N THR A 137 23.51 -13.19 -8.63
CA THR A 137 23.14 -14.11 -9.70
C THR A 137 21.63 -14.07 -9.97
N GLU A 138 21.23 -14.58 -11.14
CA GLU A 138 19.81 -14.72 -11.48
C GLU A 138 19.05 -15.53 -10.41
N LYS A 139 19.65 -16.62 -9.90
CA LYS A 139 19.06 -17.47 -8.86
C LYS A 139 18.90 -16.73 -7.52
N GLU A 140 19.88 -15.93 -7.11
CA GLU A 140 19.77 -15.13 -5.87
C GLU A 140 18.68 -14.06 -6.00
N MET A 141 18.58 -13.41 -7.16
CA MET A 141 17.52 -12.44 -7.44
C MET A 141 16.13 -13.10 -7.47
N ALA A 142 16.01 -14.28 -8.07
CA ALA A 142 14.75 -15.03 -8.09
C ALA A 142 14.33 -15.52 -6.69
N ALA A 143 15.29 -15.98 -5.87
CA ALA A 143 15.02 -16.34 -4.47
C ALA A 143 14.52 -15.14 -3.66
N PHE A 144 15.11 -13.97 -3.89
CA PHE A 144 14.64 -12.74 -3.29
C PHE A 144 13.22 -12.37 -3.77
N ALA A 145 12.92 -12.49 -5.06
CA ALA A 145 11.59 -12.23 -5.60
C ALA A 145 10.53 -13.14 -4.97
N ILE A 146 10.77 -14.46 -4.90
CA ILE A 146 9.86 -15.40 -4.22
C ILE A 146 9.64 -15.03 -2.75
N LEU A 147 10.69 -14.61 -2.06
CA LEU A 147 10.56 -14.14 -0.68
C LEU A 147 9.75 -12.84 -0.58
N GLN A 148 9.96 -11.92 -1.51
CA GLN A 148 9.27 -10.64 -1.54
C GLN A 148 7.76 -10.83 -1.78
N GLU A 149 7.36 -11.72 -2.70
CA GLU A 149 5.94 -12.09 -2.91
C GLU A 149 5.25 -12.52 -1.61
N ARG A 150 5.92 -13.39 -0.84
CA ARG A 150 5.40 -13.87 0.44
C ARG A 150 5.24 -12.75 1.47
N ARG A 151 6.17 -11.79 1.48
CA ARG A 151 6.14 -10.62 2.37
C ARG A 151 5.03 -9.65 1.97
N THR A 152 4.82 -9.43 0.67
CA THR A 152 3.71 -8.61 0.15
C THR A 152 2.35 -9.24 0.51
N VAL A 153 2.21 -10.57 0.40
CA VAL A 153 1.02 -11.30 0.91
C VAL A 153 0.80 -11.07 2.40
N GLU A 154 1.85 -11.15 3.22
CA GLU A 154 1.74 -10.89 4.66
C GLU A 154 1.29 -9.45 4.93
N PHE A 155 1.89 -8.48 4.24
CA PHE A 155 1.49 -7.08 4.33
C PHE A 155 0.01 -6.87 3.98
N TYR A 156 -0.48 -7.42 2.87
CA TYR A 156 -1.89 -7.28 2.48
C TYR A 156 -2.87 -7.95 3.43
N ARG A 157 -2.48 -9.05 4.08
CA ARG A 157 -3.28 -9.67 5.14
C ARG A 157 -3.37 -8.81 6.38
N MET A 158 -2.23 -8.28 6.83
CA MET A 158 -2.20 -7.33 7.94
C MET A 158 -3.09 -6.15 7.62
N PHE A 159 -3.01 -5.62 6.40
CA PHE A 159 -3.85 -4.53 5.92
C PHE A 159 -5.34 -4.90 5.99
N GLU A 160 -5.74 -6.02 5.39
CA GLU A 160 -7.14 -6.47 5.37
C GLU A 160 -7.72 -6.58 6.79
N ASN A 161 -6.95 -7.14 7.72
CA ASN A 161 -7.39 -7.36 9.10
C ASN A 161 -7.57 -6.05 9.87
N SER A 162 -6.77 -5.03 9.56
CA SER A 162 -6.77 -3.74 10.24
C SER A 162 -7.85 -2.77 9.76
N PHE A 163 -8.34 -2.91 8.52
CA PHE A 163 -9.29 -1.97 7.91
C PHE A 163 -10.46 -2.71 7.23
N PRO A 164 -11.64 -2.81 7.87
CA PRO A 164 -12.65 -3.82 7.53
C PRO A 164 -13.61 -3.50 6.39
N ASP A 165 -13.50 -2.32 5.78
CA ASP A 165 -14.38 -1.90 4.69
C ASP A 165 -14.54 -3.01 3.65
N ALA A 166 -15.78 -3.25 3.22
CA ALA A 166 -16.10 -4.41 2.40
C ALA A 166 -15.39 -4.38 1.05
N TRP A 167 -15.30 -3.21 0.43
CA TRP A 167 -14.56 -3.02 -0.82
C TRP A 167 -13.05 -3.22 -0.62
N ARG A 168 -12.46 -2.61 0.42
CA ARG A 168 -11.02 -2.80 0.75
C ARG A 168 -10.69 -4.27 0.94
N ARG A 169 -11.54 -4.99 1.67
CA ARG A 169 -11.38 -6.41 1.95
C ARG A 169 -11.39 -7.25 0.68
N GLU A 170 -12.35 -7.02 -0.20
CA GLU A 170 -12.43 -7.74 -1.48
C GLU A 170 -11.16 -7.50 -2.32
N LYS A 171 -10.72 -6.23 -2.44
CA LYS A 171 -9.53 -5.93 -3.24
C LYS A 171 -8.22 -6.43 -2.65
N LEU A 172 -8.07 -6.40 -1.33
CA LEU A 172 -6.88 -6.97 -0.69
C LEU A 172 -6.85 -8.50 -0.83
N LYS A 173 -8.00 -9.17 -0.83
CA LYS A 173 -8.06 -10.61 -1.14
C LYS A 173 -7.67 -10.91 -2.59
N ASP A 174 -8.16 -10.12 -3.53
CA ASP A 174 -7.78 -10.25 -4.95
C ASP A 174 -6.26 -10.08 -5.13
N LEU A 175 -5.64 -9.13 -4.43
CA LEU A 175 -4.18 -8.93 -4.45
C LEU A 175 -3.43 -10.10 -3.79
N VAL A 176 -3.89 -10.55 -2.62
CA VAL A 176 -3.28 -11.73 -1.96
C VAL A 176 -3.26 -12.95 -2.86
N GLU A 177 -4.32 -13.21 -3.63
CA GLU A 177 -4.35 -14.34 -4.55
C GLU A 177 -3.47 -14.09 -5.80
N GLN A 178 -3.31 -12.84 -6.25
CA GLN A 178 -2.39 -12.49 -7.33
C GLN A 178 -0.93 -12.69 -6.91
N GLU A 179 -0.50 -12.17 -5.76
CA GLU A 179 0.87 -12.37 -5.25
C GLU A 179 1.19 -13.86 -5.01
N ARG A 180 0.21 -14.63 -4.54
CA ARG A 180 0.36 -16.10 -4.44
C ARG A 180 0.57 -16.75 -5.80
N SER A 181 -0.13 -16.25 -6.83
CA SER A 181 0.08 -16.71 -8.20
C SER A 181 1.44 -16.28 -8.73
N HIS A 182 1.93 -15.08 -8.41
CA HIS A 182 3.27 -14.61 -8.74
C HIS A 182 4.34 -15.52 -8.13
N GLU A 183 4.24 -15.79 -6.82
CA GLU A 183 5.12 -16.72 -6.10
C GLU A 183 5.13 -18.10 -6.79
N GLN A 184 3.94 -18.65 -7.09
CA GLN A 184 3.82 -19.95 -7.73
C GLN A 184 4.49 -19.98 -9.11
N LYS A 185 4.21 -18.98 -9.96
CA LYS A 185 4.80 -18.87 -11.30
C LYS A 185 6.33 -18.78 -11.24
N LEU A 186 6.86 -18.02 -10.27
CA LEU A 186 8.31 -17.93 -10.04
C LEU A 186 8.90 -19.28 -9.63
N ARG A 187 8.25 -20.01 -8.72
CA ARG A 187 8.69 -21.36 -8.31
C ARG A 187 8.67 -22.36 -9.47
N GLU A 188 7.69 -22.26 -10.35
CA GLU A 188 7.63 -23.07 -11.57
C GLU A 188 8.78 -22.72 -12.54
N ALA A 189 9.13 -21.44 -12.67
CA ALA A 189 10.26 -20.98 -13.48
C ALA A 189 11.64 -21.29 -12.86
N TYR A 190 11.70 -21.37 -11.53
CA TYR A 190 12.91 -21.61 -10.74
C TYR A 190 12.73 -22.78 -9.75
N PRO A 191 12.58 -24.02 -10.23
CA PRO A 191 12.22 -25.17 -9.39
C PRO A 191 13.30 -25.57 -8.37
N ASP A 192 14.55 -25.12 -8.56
CA ASP A 192 15.67 -25.39 -7.65
C ASP A 192 15.69 -24.45 -6.43
N ILE A 193 14.81 -23.44 -6.39
CA ILE A 193 14.77 -22.44 -5.32
C ILE A 193 13.69 -22.83 -4.29
N PRO A 194 14.05 -22.95 -3.00
CA PRO A 194 13.14 -23.38 -1.94
C PRO A 194 12.05 -22.38 -1.58
#